data_AF-A0A967U0L9-F1
#
_entry.id   AF-A0A967U0L9-F1
#
_cell.length_a   1.000
_cell.length_b   1.000
_cell.length_c   1.000
_cell.angle_alpha   90.00
_cell.angle_beta   90.00
_cell.angle_gamma   90.00
#
_symmetry.space_group_name_H-M   'P 1'
#
loop_
_entity.id
_entity.type
_entity.pdbx_description
1 polymer ?
#
loop_
_entity_poly.entity_id
_entity_poly.type
_entity_poly.pdbx_seq_one_letter_code
_entity_poly.pdbx_strand_id
1 'polypeptide(L)'
;AADACIAAGVQPRPFGPETKLGGADVVVDGLLGTGLRGEVGGVWRESIEAIGRSGVPVLALDVPSGLHADTGRVLGCAVRAAATVTFIGLKQGLFTGQGP
;
A
#
# COMPACT_ATOMS: atom_id res chain seq x y z
N ALA A 1 -9.00 -14.67 2.99
CA ALA A 1 -7.53 -14.41 3.00
C ALA A 1 -7.05 -14.07 4.40
N ALA A 2 -7.59 -13.03 5.05
CA ALA A 2 -7.28 -12.72 6.45
C ALA A 2 -7.45 -13.91 7.40
N ASP A 3 -8.60 -14.61 7.34
CA ASP A 3 -8.86 -15.80 8.17
C ASP A 3 -7.83 -16.91 7.95
N ALA A 4 -7.37 -17.10 6.70
CA ALA A 4 -6.35 -18.08 6.38
C ALA A 4 -4.98 -17.71 6.93
N CYS A 5 -4.60 -16.43 6.89
CA CYS A 5 -3.38 -15.93 7.53
C CYS A 5 -3.45 -16.13 9.06
N ILE A 6 -4.58 -15.81 9.68
CA ILE A 6 -4.80 -16.00 11.12
C ILE A 6 -4.71 -17.49 11.47
N ALA A 7 -5.35 -18.37 10.69
CA ALA A 7 -5.28 -19.82 10.86
C ALA A 7 -3.85 -20.37 10.67
N ALA A 8 -3.03 -19.72 9.84
CA ALA A 8 -1.61 -20.01 9.66
C ALA A 8 -0.71 -19.42 10.76
N GLY A 9 -1.28 -18.77 11.79
CA GLY A 9 -0.54 -18.23 12.94
C GLY A 9 -0.06 -16.80 12.77
N VAL A 10 -0.42 -16.10 11.69
CA VAL A 10 -0.15 -14.67 11.56
C VAL A 10 -1.01 -13.92 12.57
N GLN A 11 -0.39 -13.13 13.44
CA GLN A 11 -1.08 -12.31 14.43
C GLN A 11 -1.33 -10.90 13.88
N PRO A 12 -2.57 -10.52 13.55
CA PRO A 12 -2.88 -9.16 13.13
C PRO A 12 -2.63 -8.21 14.30
N ARG A 13 -1.97 -7.09 14.02
CA ARG A 13 -1.80 -5.99 14.98
C ARG A 13 -2.35 -4.72 14.35
N PRO A 14 -3.16 -3.93 15.08
CA PRO A 14 -3.56 -2.61 14.61
C PRO A 14 -2.32 -1.77 14.29
N PHE A 15 -2.40 -0.97 13.23
CA PHE A 15 -1.40 0.07 13.00
C PHE A 15 -1.60 1.20 14.02
N GLY A 16 -0.48 1.74 14.52
CA GLY A 16 -0.45 2.80 15.52
C GLY A 16 0.93 3.42 15.66
N PRO A 17 1.08 4.50 16.45
CA PRO A 17 2.34 5.24 16.62
C PRO A 17 3.57 4.38 17.01
N GLU A 18 3.33 3.29 17.72
CA GLU A 18 4.33 2.32 18.17
C GLU A 18 4.71 1.28 17.10
N THR A 19 4.05 1.28 15.94
CA THR A 19 4.33 0.34 14.85
C THR A 19 5.70 0.62 14.24
N LYS A 20 6.63 -0.31 14.45
CA LYS A 20 7.97 -0.25 13.87
C LYS A 20 8.04 -1.14 12.64
N LEU A 21 8.30 -0.53 11.49
CA LEU A 21 8.56 -1.23 10.23
C LEU A 21 10.06 -1.51 10.00
N GLY A 22 10.93 -0.81 10.74
CA GLY A 22 12.39 -0.99 10.64
C GLY A 22 12.82 -2.40 11.06
N GLY A 23 13.73 -3.00 10.27
CA GLY A 23 14.23 -4.36 10.48
C GLY A 23 13.44 -5.45 9.74
N ALA A 24 12.36 -5.09 9.04
CA ALA A 24 11.72 -5.99 8.08
C ALA A 24 12.52 -6.05 6.78
N ASP A 25 12.52 -7.20 6.11
CA ASP A 25 13.13 -7.37 4.78
C ASP A 25 12.27 -6.78 3.66
N VAL A 26 10.94 -6.81 3.83
CA VAL A 26 9.95 -6.32 2.86
C VAL A 26 8.67 -5.86 3.56
N VAL A 27 8.06 -4.80 3.04
CA VAL A 27 6.69 -4.40 3.39
C VAL A 27 5.75 -4.82 2.26
N VAL A 28 4.63 -5.47 2.60
CA VAL A 28 3.57 -5.78 1.64
C VAL A 28 2.46 -4.74 1.78
N ASP A 29 2.29 -3.91 0.77
CA ASP A 29 1.23 -2.90 0.71
C ASP A 29 -0.05 -3.51 0.12
N GLY A 30 -1.05 -3.69 0.98
CA GLY A 30 -2.42 -4.05 0.62
C GLY A 30 -3.44 -3.17 1.33
N LEU A 31 -3.10 -1.91 1.62
CA LEU A 31 -3.94 -1.00 2.41
C LEU A 31 -5.17 -0.54 1.61
N LEU A 32 -4.96 -0.10 0.37
CA LEU A 32 -5.96 0.50 -0.51
C LEU A 32 -5.76 0.00 -1.95
N GLY A 33 -6.86 -0.22 -2.66
CA GLY A 33 -6.84 -0.67 -4.07
C GLY A 33 -7.69 0.21 -4.98
N THR A 34 -8.26 -0.39 -6.03
CA THR A 34 -9.11 0.29 -7.03
C THR A 34 -10.37 0.96 -6.46
N GLY A 35 -10.76 0.60 -5.23
CA GLY A 35 -11.88 1.19 -4.51
C GLY A 35 -11.61 2.57 -3.92
N LEU A 36 -10.38 3.07 -3.95
CA LEU A 36 -10.05 4.39 -3.40
C LEU A 36 -10.86 5.49 -4.12
N ARG A 37 -11.49 6.37 -3.32
CA ARG A 37 -12.24 7.54 -3.77
C ARG A 37 -11.80 8.73 -2.91
N GLY A 38 -11.32 9.80 -3.54
CA GLY A 38 -10.83 10.99 -2.83
C GLY A 38 -9.42 10.83 -2.24
N GLU A 39 -8.96 11.85 -1.53
CA GLU A 39 -7.63 11.90 -0.94
C GLU A 39 -7.47 10.97 0.27
N VAL A 40 -6.28 10.40 0.43
CA VAL A 40 -5.93 9.56 1.58
C VAL A 40 -5.78 10.41 2.84
N GLY A 41 -6.51 10.04 3.88
CA GLY A 41 -6.47 10.67 5.20
C GLY A 41 -6.47 9.68 6.36
N GLY A 42 -6.39 10.21 7.59
CA GLY A 42 -6.41 9.44 8.84
C GLY A 42 -5.32 8.38 8.92
N VAL A 43 -5.64 7.24 9.53
CA VAL A 43 -4.71 6.12 9.76
C VAL A 43 -4.06 5.59 8.47
N TRP A 44 -4.73 5.72 7.32
CA TRP A 44 -4.17 5.29 6.03
C TRP A 44 -3.03 6.19 5.59
N ARG A 45 -3.18 7.52 5.74
CA ARG A 45 -2.10 8.47 5.47
C ARG A 45 -0.93 8.21 6.42
N GLU A 46 -1.19 8.06 7.71
CA GLU A 46 -0.16 7.77 8.72
C GLU A 46 0.60 6.48 8.40
N SER A 47 -0.10 5.44 7.94
CA SER A 47 0.48 4.17 7.51
C SER A 47 1.40 4.35 6.30
N ILE A 48 0.93 5.03 5.25
CA ILE A 48 1.71 5.28 4.03
C ILE A 48 2.97 6.08 4.35
N GLU A 49 2.85 7.12 5.18
CA GLU A 49 4.01 7.93 5.58
C GLU A 49 5.00 7.14 6.44
N ALA A 50 4.53 6.25 7.32
CA ALA A 50 5.40 5.36 8.08
C ALA A 50 6.14 4.36 7.19
N ILE A 51 5.46 3.80 6.18
CA ILE A 51 6.07 2.95 5.15
C ILE A 51 7.18 3.74 4.43
N GLY A 52 6.90 4.96 3.97
CA GLY A 52 7.88 5.82 3.30
C GLY A 52 9.11 6.15 4.15
N ARG A 53 8.93 6.35 5.47
CA ARG A 53 10.04 6.60 6.41
C ARG A 53 10.85 5.36 6.78
N SER A 54 10.33 4.16 6.53
CA SER A 54 10.97 2.90 6.99
C SER A 54 12.26 2.54 6.23
N GLY A 55 12.39 2.99 4.97
CA GLY A 55 13.48 2.59 4.08
C GLY A 55 13.42 1.14 3.59
N VAL A 56 12.39 0.38 3.98
CA VAL A 56 12.20 -1.03 3.59
C VAL A 56 11.59 -1.08 2.17
N PRO A 57 12.05 -1.99 1.28
CA PRO A 57 11.44 -2.14 -0.04
C PRO A 57 9.98 -2.60 0.08
N VAL A 58 9.11 -2.03 -0.76
CA VAL A 58 7.67 -2.27 -0.70
C VAL A 58 7.20 -3.06 -1.92
N LEU A 59 6.44 -4.13 -1.67
CA LEU A 59 5.68 -4.88 -2.67
C LEU A 59 4.20 -4.47 -2.59
N ALA A 60 3.68 -3.79 -3.60
CA ALA A 60 2.28 -3.40 -3.66
C ALA A 60 1.40 -4.48 -4.29
N LEU A 61 0.21 -4.67 -3.72
CA LEU A 61 -0.83 -5.55 -4.22
C LEU A 61 -1.88 -4.73 -4.97
N ASP A 62 -2.17 -5.15 -6.18
CA ASP A 62 -3.06 -4.54 -7.15
C ASP A 62 -2.60 -3.20 -7.73
N VAL A 63 -2.47 -2.19 -6.87
CA VAL A 63 -2.04 -0.81 -7.17
C VAL A 63 -1.37 -0.25 -5.90
N PRO A 64 -0.28 0.54 -5.98
CA PRO A 64 0.28 1.18 -4.79
C PRO A 64 -0.79 2.03 -4.08
N SER A 65 -0.97 1.80 -2.78
CA SER A 65 -1.98 2.48 -1.99
C SER A 65 -1.83 4.00 -2.12
N GLY A 66 -2.94 4.69 -2.38
CA GLY A 66 -2.96 6.14 -2.61
C GLY A 66 -2.82 6.58 -4.07
N LEU A 67 -2.54 5.65 -4.99
CA LEU A 67 -2.56 5.91 -6.43
C LEU A 67 -3.97 5.64 -7.01
N HIS A 68 -4.49 6.57 -7.81
CA HIS A 68 -5.74 6.35 -8.53
C HIS A 68 -5.56 5.33 -9.65
N ALA A 69 -6.32 4.23 -9.63
CA ALA A 69 -6.14 3.10 -10.55
C ALA A 69 -6.30 3.46 -12.04
N ASP A 70 -7.21 4.37 -12.40
CA ASP A 70 -7.42 4.71 -13.83
C ASP A 70 -6.52 5.84 -14.33
N THR A 71 -6.26 6.85 -13.50
CA THR A 71 -5.55 8.08 -13.93
C THR A 71 -4.07 8.08 -13.53
N GLY A 72 -3.68 7.28 -12.53
CA GLY A 72 -2.35 7.30 -11.94
C GLY A 72 -2.08 8.53 -11.08
N ARG A 73 -3.09 9.37 -10.80
CA ARG A 73 -2.93 10.52 -9.91
C ARG A 73 -2.70 10.05 -8.47
N VAL A 74 -1.71 10.63 -7.79
CA VAL A 74 -1.56 10.50 -6.33
C VAL A 74 -2.68 11.27 -5.63
N LEU A 75 -3.43 10.60 -4.77
CA LEU A 75 -4.54 11.16 -4.03
C LEU A 75 -4.09 11.52 -2.60
N GLY A 76 -3.39 12.64 -2.46
CA GLY A 76 -2.87 13.15 -1.18
C GLY A 76 -1.51 12.57 -0.78
N CYS A 77 -1.39 11.25 -0.68
CA CYS A 77 -0.12 10.54 -0.53
C CYS A 77 -0.22 9.15 -1.17
N ALA A 78 0.91 8.56 -1.55
CA ALA A 78 0.94 7.21 -2.13
C ALA A 78 2.19 6.43 -1.70
N VAL A 79 2.04 5.12 -1.65
CA VAL A 79 3.15 4.19 -1.45
C VAL A 79 4.07 4.22 -2.68
N ARG A 80 5.38 4.34 -2.42
CA ARG A 80 6.41 4.15 -3.44
C ARG A 80 6.85 2.68 -3.43
N ALA A 81 6.28 1.89 -4.32
CA ALA A 81 6.56 0.46 -4.42
C ALA A 81 7.83 0.17 -5.22
N ALA A 82 8.64 -0.79 -4.75
CA ALA A 82 9.73 -1.36 -5.53
C ALA A 82 9.22 -2.31 -6.61
N ALA A 83 8.09 -2.99 -6.34
CA ALA A 83 7.37 -3.81 -7.30
C ALA A 83 5.86 -3.80 -7.00
N THR A 84 5.04 -3.97 -8.04
CA THR A 84 3.58 -4.08 -7.91
C THR A 84 3.10 -5.34 -8.62
N VAL A 85 2.34 -6.18 -7.93
CA VAL A 85 1.65 -7.33 -8.53
C VAL A 85 0.18 -6.96 -8.72
N THR A 86 -0.33 -6.98 -9.94
CA THR A 86 -1.71 -6.59 -10.24
C THR A 86 -2.57 -7.77 -10.67
N PHE A 87 -3.88 -7.72 -10.38
CA PHE A 87 -4.81 -8.84 -10.60
C PHE A 87 -5.88 -8.51 -11.63
N ILE A 88 -6.44 -9.55 -12.28
CA ILE A 88 -7.53 -9.49 -13.29
C ILE A 88 -7.11 -8.79 -14.60
N GLY A 89 -6.60 -7.56 -14.50
CA GLY A 89 -6.10 -6.77 -15.62
C GLY A 89 -5.15 -5.67 -15.16
N LEU A 90 -4.40 -5.13 -16.12
CA LEU A 90 -3.53 -3.99 -15.93
C LEU A 90 -4.35 -2.72 -15.71
N LYS A 91 -4.01 -1.96 -14.67
CA LYS A 91 -4.67 -0.68 -14.35
C LYS A 91 -4.00 0.43 -15.13
N GLN A 92 -4.77 1.25 -15.84
CA GLN A 92 -4.23 2.32 -16.70
C GLN A 92 -3.29 3.27 -15.93
N GLY A 93 -3.64 3.60 -14.69
CA GLY A 93 -2.87 4.46 -13.80
C GLY A 93 -1.48 3.93 -13.43
N LEU A 94 -1.19 2.65 -13.65
CA LEU A 94 0.16 2.08 -13.50
C LEU A 94 1.09 2.45 -14.67
N PHE A 95 0.53 2.96 -15.78
CA PHE A 95 1.26 3.20 -17.03
C PHE A 95 1.23 4.68 -17.47
N THR A 96 0.71 5.60 -16.65
CA THR A 96 0.62 7.03 -16.99
C THR A 96 1.87 7.84 -16.64
N GLY A 97 2.80 7.25 -15.86
CA GLY A 97 3.98 7.95 -15.36
C GLY A 97 3.70 9.02 -14.30
N GLN A 98 2.47 9.08 -13.76
CA GLN A 98 2.04 10.06 -12.75
C GLN A 98 2.22 9.57 -11.30
N GLY A 99 2.60 8.30 -11.12
CA GLY A 99 2.85 7.70 -9.81
C GLY A 99 4.18 8.12 -9.18
N PRO A 100 4.39 7.81 -7.89
CA PRO A 100 5.57 8.18 -7.11
C PRO A 100 6.87 7.47 -7.54
#